data_AF-A0A1M5TJI8-F1
#
_entry.id   AF-A0A1M5TJI8-F1
#
_cell.length_a   1.000
_cell.length_b   1.000
_cell.length_c   1.000
_cell.angle_alpha   90.00
_cell.angle_beta   90.00
_cell.angle_gamma   90.00
#
_symmetry.space_group_name_H-M   'P 1'
#
loop_
_entity.id
_entity.type
_entity.pdbx_description
1 polymer ?
#
loop_
_entity_poly.entity_id
_entity_poly.type
_entity_poly.pdbx_seq_one_letter_code
_entity_poly.pdbx_strand_id
1 'polypeptide(L)'
;MNRIMCVALCAFFLGFSLSYAQSVETHTQKGVDLTEYKTFTVTKGEFMTPADEKNTSEDALFATIKKSIIKELEMRGYTYVDDSAQMVVSYVAGGYNFTDGGSNGPLGQRPADNPVDMDQSRTWSRETREGMMMIEIDDARSKKELWKANATLVLNGADLHRALDASVYKAFKKFPKRNKKKKS
;
A
#
# COMPACT_ATOMS: atom_id res chain seq x y z
N MET A 1 -56.56 -14.56 -28.64
CA MET A 1 -56.64 -13.74 -27.41
C MET A 1 -55.36 -13.97 -26.62
N ASN A 2 -54.54 -12.92 -26.52
CA ASN A 2 -53.22 -12.90 -25.91
C ASN A 2 -53.29 -12.83 -24.38
N ARG A 3 -52.44 -13.59 -23.69
CA ARG A 3 -52.05 -13.38 -22.28
C ARG A 3 -50.53 -13.62 -22.22
N ILE A 4 -49.71 -12.59 -22.37
CA ILE A 4 -49.08 -11.81 -21.29
C ILE A 4 -48.61 -12.73 -20.16
N MET A 5 -47.34 -13.12 -20.20
CA MET A 5 -46.62 -13.65 -19.04
C MET A 5 -45.34 -12.82 -18.90
N CYS A 6 -45.41 -11.80 -18.06
CA CYS A 6 -44.30 -10.96 -17.63
C CYS A 6 -43.37 -11.80 -16.75
N VAL A 7 -42.26 -12.29 -17.32
CA VAL A 7 -41.15 -12.82 -16.53
C VAL A 7 -40.26 -11.63 -16.17
N ALA A 8 -40.36 -11.22 -14.91
CA ALA A 8 -39.57 -10.18 -14.29
C ALA A 8 -38.07 -10.58 -14.32
N LEU A 9 -37.33 -9.97 -15.25
CA LEU A 9 -35.88 -10.05 -15.29
C LEU A 9 -35.33 -9.01 -14.30
N CYS A 10 -35.15 -9.42 -13.05
CA CYS A 10 -34.40 -8.67 -12.04
C CYS A 10 -32.95 -8.51 -12.51
N ALA A 11 -32.67 -7.40 -13.18
CA ALA A 11 -31.31 -6.97 -13.51
C ALA A 11 -30.59 -6.62 -12.21
N PHE A 12 -29.81 -7.58 -11.74
CA PHE A 12 -28.89 -7.50 -10.62
C PHE A 12 -27.77 -6.50 -10.99
N PHE A 13 -28.01 -5.21 -10.78
CA PHE A 13 -26.98 -4.17 -10.83
C PHE A 13 -26.04 -4.39 -9.64
N LEU A 14 -25.05 -5.27 -9.84
CA LEU A 14 -23.87 -5.40 -9.00
C LEU A 14 -23.17 -4.04 -8.98
N GLY A 15 -23.34 -3.32 -7.86
CA GLY A 15 -22.62 -2.10 -7.58
C GLY A 15 -21.11 -2.38 -7.62
N PHE A 16 -20.46 -1.86 -8.65
CA PHE A 16 -19.01 -1.70 -8.67
C PHE A 16 -18.66 -0.61 -7.65
N SER A 17 -18.50 -1.00 -6.39
CA SER A 17 -17.81 -0.15 -5.42
C SER A 17 -16.37 0.01 -5.88
N LEU A 18 -16.04 1.20 -6.38
CA LEU A 18 -14.68 1.69 -6.60
C LEU A 18 -13.94 1.63 -5.26
N SER A 19 -13.37 0.48 -4.96
CA SER A 19 -12.37 0.37 -3.90
C SER A 19 -11.16 1.17 -4.37
N TYR A 20 -10.78 2.21 -3.61
CA TYR A 20 -9.44 2.80 -3.71
C TYR A 20 -8.44 1.67 -3.43
N ALA A 21 -8.06 0.97 -4.49
CA ALA A 21 -7.23 -0.20 -4.41
C ALA A 21 -5.82 0.28 -4.09
N GLN A 22 -5.36 0.01 -2.86
CA GLN A 22 -3.93 0.09 -2.53
C GLN A 22 -3.16 -0.62 -3.63
N SER A 23 -2.41 0.15 -4.42
CA SER A 23 -1.62 -0.35 -5.53
C SER A 23 -0.28 -0.84 -4.99
N VAL A 24 0.17 -1.96 -5.54
CA VAL A 24 1.49 -2.50 -5.26
C VAL A 24 2.14 -2.85 -6.58
N GLU A 25 3.24 -2.16 -6.86
CA GLU A 25 4.10 -2.44 -8.00
C GLU A 25 5.36 -3.15 -7.50
N THR A 26 5.74 -4.23 -8.18
CA THR A 26 6.92 -5.02 -7.81
C THR A 26 7.85 -5.12 -9.01
N HIS A 27 9.13 -4.85 -8.80
CA HIS A 27 10.18 -4.97 -9.80
C HIS A 27 11.18 -6.04 -9.36
N THR A 28 11.49 -6.98 -10.26
CA THR A 28 12.60 -7.92 -10.06
C THR A 28 13.65 -7.60 -11.10
N GLN A 29 14.91 -7.51 -10.67
CA GLN A 29 16.02 -7.26 -11.57
C GLN A 29 16.12 -8.37 -12.62
N LYS A 30 16.30 -8.00 -13.89
CA LYS A 30 16.38 -8.97 -15.00
C LYS A 30 17.55 -9.93 -14.80
N GLY A 31 17.29 -11.23 -14.94
CA GLY A 31 18.30 -12.28 -14.83
C GLY A 31 18.69 -12.66 -13.40
N VAL A 32 17.99 -12.15 -12.38
CA VAL A 32 18.19 -12.53 -10.98
C VAL A 32 17.21 -13.63 -10.58
N ASP A 33 17.73 -14.74 -10.06
CA ASP A 33 16.92 -15.76 -9.39
C ASP A 33 16.94 -15.56 -7.87
N LEU A 34 15.85 -14.98 -7.35
CA LEU A 34 15.66 -14.73 -5.93
C LEU A 34 15.49 -16.02 -5.10
N THR A 35 15.34 -17.20 -5.71
CA THR A 35 15.21 -18.48 -4.99
C THR A 35 16.56 -19.08 -4.60
N GLU A 36 17.66 -18.63 -5.20
CA GLU A 36 19.02 -19.05 -4.86
C GLU A 36 19.45 -18.52 -3.48
N TYR A 37 18.90 -17.38 -3.09
CA TYR A 37 19.14 -16.73 -1.81
C TYR A 37 18.45 -17.47 -0.68
N LYS A 38 19.16 -17.65 0.43
CA LYS A 38 18.68 -18.42 1.59
C LYS A 38 18.41 -17.60 2.82
N THR A 39 19.30 -16.67 3.11
CA THR A 39 19.26 -15.88 4.33
C THR A 39 18.98 -14.42 4.01
N PHE A 40 18.21 -13.78 4.88
CA PHE A 40 17.92 -12.36 4.79
C PHE A 40 18.08 -11.69 6.15
N THR A 41 18.43 -10.41 6.13
CA THR A 41 18.40 -9.52 7.29
C THR A 41 17.51 -8.32 6.98
N VAL A 42 17.02 -7.64 8.02
CA VAL A 42 16.18 -6.46 7.88
C VAL A 42 16.87 -5.28 8.54
N THR A 43 17.19 -4.27 7.74
CA THR A 43 17.82 -3.03 8.21
C THR A 43 16.77 -1.94 8.41
N LYS A 44 16.97 -1.10 9.43
CA LYS A 44 16.13 0.09 9.64
C LYS A 44 16.36 1.03 8.45
N GLY A 45 15.30 1.36 7.74
CA GLY A 45 15.36 2.39 6.72
C GLY A 45 14.68 3.69 7.17
N GLU A 46 14.32 4.54 6.22
CA GLU A 46 13.98 5.93 6.49
C GLU A 46 12.47 6.16 6.59
N PHE A 47 12.08 7.03 7.53
CA PHE A 47 10.71 7.51 7.65
C PHE A 47 10.60 8.97 7.21
N MET A 48 9.91 9.22 6.10
CA MET A 48 9.81 10.56 5.49
C MET A 48 8.60 11.39 5.97
N THR A 49 7.96 10.98 7.08
CA THR A 49 6.80 11.71 7.63
C THR A 49 7.26 13.01 8.31
N PRO A 50 6.64 14.17 8.03
CA PRO A 50 6.91 15.43 8.72
C PRO A 50 6.82 15.29 10.25
N ALA A 51 7.72 15.96 10.99
CA ALA A 51 7.88 15.76 12.44
C ALA A 51 6.63 16.13 13.25
N ASP A 52 5.89 17.12 12.76
CA ASP A 52 4.58 17.59 13.24
C ASP A 52 3.45 16.56 13.03
N GLU A 53 3.65 15.60 12.12
CA GLU A 53 2.69 14.54 11.82
C GLU A 53 3.08 13.16 12.36
N LYS A 54 4.17 13.07 13.14
CA LYS A 54 4.65 11.81 13.75
C LYS A 54 3.81 11.44 14.98
N ASN A 55 2.69 10.78 14.74
CA ASN A 55 1.83 10.24 15.81
C ASN A 55 2.35 8.92 16.43
N THR A 56 3.48 8.39 15.97
CA THR A 56 4.02 7.10 16.44
C THR A 56 5.54 7.11 16.38
N SER A 57 6.19 6.50 17.38
CA SER A 57 7.66 6.37 17.41
C SER A 57 8.16 5.53 16.23
N GLU A 58 9.22 5.99 15.56
CA GLU A 58 9.85 5.27 14.45
C GLU A 58 10.30 3.86 14.81
N ASP A 59 10.71 3.64 16.06
CA ASP A 59 11.16 2.32 16.52
C ASP A 59 10.00 1.33 16.63
N ALA A 60 8.82 1.76 17.05
CA ALA A 60 7.62 0.91 17.06
C ALA A 60 7.15 0.58 15.63
N LEU A 61 7.28 1.54 14.71
CA LEU A 61 6.99 1.32 13.29
C LEU A 61 8.00 0.34 12.67
N PHE A 62 9.30 0.52 12.96
CA PHE A 62 10.35 -0.39 12.56
C PHE A 62 10.11 -1.80 13.09
N ALA A 63 9.81 -1.96 14.38
CA ALA A 63 9.53 -3.27 14.98
C ALA A 63 8.33 -3.95 14.31
N THR A 64 7.29 -3.18 13.97
CA THR A 64 6.11 -3.68 13.25
C THR A 64 6.49 -4.16 11.85
N ILE A 65 7.16 -3.32 11.06
CA ILE A 65 7.55 -3.64 9.67
C ILE A 65 8.52 -4.81 9.65
N LYS A 66 9.55 -4.80 10.52
CA LYS A 66 10.52 -5.89 10.66
C LYS A 66 9.81 -7.21 10.94
N LYS A 67 8.87 -7.23 11.90
CA LYS A 67 8.09 -8.43 12.22
C LYS A 67 7.27 -8.93 11.03
N SER A 68 6.60 -8.03 10.30
CA SER A 68 5.80 -8.39 9.13
C SER A 68 6.67 -8.92 7.98
N ILE A 69 7.82 -8.32 7.71
CA ILE A 69 8.78 -8.77 6.68
C ILE A 69 9.32 -10.15 7.03
N ILE A 70 9.76 -10.35 8.28
CA ILE A 70 10.29 -11.64 8.74
C ILE A 70 9.23 -12.73 8.54
N LYS A 71 8.01 -12.48 9.01
CA LYS A 71 6.87 -13.40 8.85
C LYS A 71 6.64 -13.76 7.37
N GLU A 72 6.57 -12.78 6.48
CA GLU A 72 6.30 -13.03 5.05
C GLU A 72 7.42 -13.81 4.36
N LEU A 73 8.69 -13.50 4.64
CA LEU A 73 9.83 -14.19 4.05
C LEU A 73 10.03 -15.59 4.61
N GLU A 74 9.84 -15.80 5.91
CA GLU A 74 9.90 -17.12 6.54
C GLU A 74 8.80 -18.05 6.04
N MET A 75 7.56 -17.56 5.91
CA MET A 75 6.47 -18.33 5.30
C MET A 75 6.79 -18.77 3.86
N ARG A 76 7.69 -18.06 3.17
CA ARG A 76 8.13 -18.37 1.79
C ARG A 76 9.35 -19.28 1.74
N GLY A 77 9.98 -19.55 2.89
CA GLY A 77 11.10 -20.47 3.02
C GLY A 77 12.47 -19.81 3.13
N TYR A 78 12.54 -18.49 3.31
CA TYR A 78 13.79 -17.80 3.60
C TYR A 78 14.04 -17.80 5.10
N THR A 79 15.31 -17.68 5.52
CA THR A 79 15.69 -17.73 6.94
C THR A 79 16.21 -16.38 7.38
N TYR A 80 15.65 -15.84 8.46
CA TYR A 80 16.16 -14.61 9.06
C TYR A 80 17.49 -14.87 9.77
N VAL A 81 18.47 -13.99 9.55
CA VAL A 81 19.74 -13.96 10.31
C VAL A 81 20.08 -12.50 10.63
N ASP A 82 20.51 -12.22 11.87
CA ASP A 82 20.85 -10.86 12.30
C ASP A 82 22.10 -10.33 11.57
N ASP A 83 23.17 -11.13 11.55
CA ASP A 83 24.42 -10.83 10.85
C ASP A 83 24.76 -11.95 9.86
N SER A 84 25.37 -11.60 8.72
CA SER A 84 25.78 -12.50 7.61
C SER A 84 24.68 -12.99 6.64
N ALA A 85 23.61 -12.22 6.47
CA ALA A 85 22.61 -12.50 5.45
C ALA A 85 23.15 -12.36 4.01
N GLN A 86 22.55 -13.11 3.08
CA GLN A 86 22.82 -12.94 1.64
C GLN A 86 21.97 -11.82 1.03
N MET A 87 20.76 -11.61 1.56
CA MET A 87 19.88 -10.51 1.18
C MET A 87 19.75 -9.49 2.31
N VAL A 88 19.77 -8.22 1.96
CA VAL A 88 19.46 -7.12 2.89
C VAL A 88 18.13 -6.54 2.49
N VAL A 89 17.17 -6.55 3.40
CA VAL A 89 15.86 -5.92 3.20
C VAL A 89 15.88 -4.55 3.86
N SER A 90 15.76 -3.51 3.06
CA SER A 90 15.57 -2.13 3.50
C SER A 90 14.15 -1.67 3.16
N TYR A 91 13.70 -0.61 3.82
CA TYR A 91 12.39 -0.05 3.53
C TYR A 91 12.42 1.47 3.69
N VAL A 92 11.62 2.17 2.91
CA VAL A 92 11.35 3.60 3.09
C VAL A 92 9.85 3.75 3.25
N ALA A 93 9.40 4.40 4.31
CA ALA A 93 7.98 4.61 4.54
C ALA A 93 7.70 6.07 4.88
N GLY A 94 6.68 6.66 4.28
CA GLY A 94 6.31 8.05 4.51
C GLY A 94 4.80 8.20 4.54
N GLY A 95 4.31 9.20 5.25
CA GLY A 95 2.93 9.65 5.16
C GLY A 95 2.90 11.16 4.99
N TYR A 96 2.01 11.64 4.12
CA TYR A 96 1.73 13.06 3.97
C TYR A 96 0.22 13.27 3.93
N ASN A 97 -0.23 14.39 4.48
CA ASN A 97 -1.60 14.82 4.33
C ASN A 97 -1.76 15.52 2.97
N PHE A 98 -2.75 15.10 2.19
CA PHE A 98 -3.15 15.77 0.97
C PHE A 98 -4.58 16.27 1.13
N THR A 99 -4.78 17.56 0.84
CA THR A 99 -6.11 18.18 0.85
C THR A 99 -6.66 18.14 -0.57
N ASP A 100 -7.66 17.28 -0.80
CA ASP A 100 -8.41 17.29 -2.05
C ASP A 100 -9.58 18.26 -1.93
N GLY A 101 -9.79 19.08 -2.94
CA GLY A 101 -10.79 20.14 -2.93
C GLY A 101 -11.45 20.26 -4.29
N GLY A 102 -12.77 20.19 -4.31
CA GLY A 102 -13.56 20.24 -5.54
C GLY A 102 -14.67 21.29 -5.47
N SER A 103 -15.04 21.81 -6.65
CA SER A 103 -16.24 22.64 -6.81
C SER A 103 -17.46 21.76 -7.02
N ASN A 104 -18.60 22.11 -6.40
CA ASN A 104 -19.87 21.36 -6.49
C ASN A 104 -20.56 21.41 -7.89
N GLY A 105 -19.80 21.63 -8.97
CA GLY A 105 -20.27 21.63 -10.36
C GLY A 105 -20.43 23.01 -11.01
N PRO A 106 -20.82 23.08 -12.30
CA PRO A 106 -20.83 24.30 -13.11
C PRO A 106 -21.83 25.37 -12.65
N LEU A 107 -22.76 25.03 -11.75
CA LEU A 107 -23.66 26.00 -11.11
C LEU A 107 -22.97 26.83 -10.01
N GLY A 108 -21.73 26.49 -9.63
CA GLY A 108 -20.96 27.17 -8.57
C GLY A 108 -20.36 28.53 -8.95
N GLN A 109 -20.36 28.91 -10.24
CA GLN A 109 -19.77 30.17 -10.73
C GLN A 109 -20.78 31.29 -11.03
N ARG A 110 -22.07 31.10 -10.73
CA ARG A 110 -23.02 32.21 -10.86
C ARG A 110 -22.71 33.24 -9.76
N PRO A 111 -22.46 34.52 -10.11
CA PRO A 111 -22.32 35.59 -9.14
C PRO A 111 -23.53 35.55 -8.19
N ALA A 112 -23.28 35.73 -6.88
CA ALA A 112 -24.37 35.79 -5.92
C ALA A 112 -25.18 37.06 -6.20
N ASP A 113 -26.46 36.89 -6.56
CA ASP A 113 -27.34 38.02 -6.88
C ASP A 113 -27.86 38.67 -5.57
N ASN A 114 -27.76 38.00 -4.41
CA ASN A 114 -28.16 38.50 -3.08
C ASN A 114 -27.22 38.04 -1.94
N PRO A 115 -27.16 38.77 -0.81
CA PRO A 115 -26.30 38.44 0.36
C PRO A 115 -26.58 37.08 1.01
N VAL A 116 -27.79 36.53 0.84
CA VAL A 116 -28.21 35.23 1.39
C VAL A 116 -27.57 34.05 0.62
N ASP A 117 -27.11 34.29 -0.61
CA ASP A 117 -26.51 33.26 -1.47
C ASP A 117 -24.98 33.10 -1.27
N MET A 118 -24.40 33.89 -0.36
CA MET A 118 -22.95 33.88 -0.07
C MET A 118 -22.51 32.75 0.86
N ASP A 119 -23.42 32.16 1.65
CA ASP A 119 -23.12 31.15 2.68
C ASP A 119 -23.36 29.69 2.23
N GLN A 120 -23.50 29.47 0.92
CA GLN A 120 -23.49 28.10 0.40
C GLN A 120 -22.04 27.67 0.25
N SER A 121 -21.58 26.70 1.05
CA SER A 121 -20.27 26.07 0.89
C SER A 121 -20.20 25.38 -0.49
N ARG A 122 -19.76 26.13 -1.50
CA ARG A 122 -19.67 25.74 -2.92
C ARG A 122 -18.44 24.87 -3.22
N THR A 123 -17.58 24.70 -2.22
CA THR A 123 -16.36 23.89 -2.26
C THR A 123 -16.45 22.84 -1.17
N TRP A 124 -16.19 21.58 -1.50
CA TRP A 124 -15.87 20.57 -0.50
C TRP A 124 -14.36 20.46 -0.40
N SER A 125 -13.88 20.21 0.79
CA SER A 125 -12.48 19.86 1.06
C SER A 125 -12.48 18.56 1.84
N ARG A 126 -11.63 17.62 1.44
CA ARG A 126 -11.39 16.38 2.14
C ARG A 126 -9.90 16.21 2.34
N GLU A 127 -9.49 16.27 3.60
CA GLU A 127 -8.16 15.83 3.99
C GLU A 127 -8.08 14.31 3.91
N THR A 128 -7.14 13.82 3.12
CA THR A 128 -6.81 12.40 3.04
C THR A 128 -5.33 12.23 3.36
N ARG A 129 -5.02 11.29 4.25
CA ARG A 129 -3.64 10.93 4.54
C ARG A 129 -3.22 9.79 3.61
N GLU A 130 -2.29 10.07 2.72
CA GLU A 130 -1.66 9.06 1.88
C GLU A 130 -0.34 8.63 2.52
N GLY A 131 -0.09 7.33 2.50
CA GLY A 131 1.19 6.75 2.86
C GLY A 131 1.84 6.13 1.64
N MET A 132 3.16 6.15 1.60
CA MET A 132 3.96 5.41 0.65
C MET A 132 4.90 4.47 1.41
N MET A 133 5.08 3.28 0.88
CA MET A 133 6.05 2.32 1.37
C MET A 133 6.80 1.73 0.20
N MET A 134 8.11 1.82 0.26
CA MET A 134 9.03 1.14 -0.64
C MET A 134 9.77 0.08 0.17
N ILE A 135 9.83 -1.14 -0.34
CA ILE A 135 10.63 -2.24 0.22
C ILE A 135 11.65 -2.61 -0.83
N GLU A 136 12.92 -2.61 -0.47
CA GLU A 136 14.02 -2.96 -1.37
C GLU A 136 14.76 -4.17 -0.80
N ILE A 137 15.23 -5.03 -1.70
CA ILE A 137 16.00 -6.22 -1.37
C ILE A 137 17.26 -6.17 -2.21
N ASP A 138 18.39 -6.04 -1.52
CA ASP A 138 19.71 -5.96 -2.12
C ASP A 138 20.54 -7.20 -1.83
N ASP A 139 21.46 -7.50 -2.74
CA ASP A 139 22.51 -8.47 -2.48
C ASP A 139 23.50 -7.92 -1.45
N ALA A 140 23.68 -8.64 -0.34
CA ALA A 140 24.48 -8.16 0.79
C ALA A 140 25.94 -7.89 0.42
N ARG A 141 26.50 -8.65 -0.55
CA ARG A 141 27.89 -8.59 -0.97
C ARG A 141 28.12 -7.51 -2.03
N SER A 142 27.29 -7.49 -3.06
CA SER A 142 27.45 -6.63 -4.23
C SER A 142 26.63 -5.34 -4.17
N LYS A 143 25.73 -5.21 -3.19
CA LYS A 143 24.80 -4.08 -3.01
C LYS A 143 23.93 -3.80 -4.24
N LYS A 144 23.71 -4.82 -5.08
CA LYS A 144 22.85 -4.72 -6.25
C LYS A 144 21.40 -4.93 -5.83
N GLU A 145 20.51 -4.07 -6.32
CA GLU A 145 19.06 -4.26 -6.21
C GLU A 145 18.67 -5.57 -6.89
N LEU A 146 18.07 -6.47 -6.11
CA LEU A 146 17.54 -7.75 -6.59
C LEU A 146 16.04 -7.64 -6.83
N TRP A 147 15.35 -6.92 -5.93
CA TRP A 147 13.91 -6.76 -5.96
C TRP A 147 13.48 -5.49 -5.24
N LYS A 148 12.39 -4.89 -5.72
CA LYS A 148 11.76 -3.74 -5.10
C LYS A 148 10.25 -3.86 -5.15
N ALA A 149 9.57 -3.35 -4.14
CA ALA A 149 8.14 -3.12 -4.15
C ALA A 149 7.79 -1.70 -3.71
N ASN A 150 6.92 -1.05 -4.48
CA ASN A 150 6.32 0.22 -4.15
C ASN A 150 4.85 -0.02 -3.81
N ALA A 151 4.40 0.49 -2.67
CA ALA A 151 3.03 0.37 -2.19
C ALA A 151 2.49 1.75 -1.80
N THR A 152 1.29 2.06 -2.28
CA THR A 152 0.53 3.24 -1.85
C THR A 152 -0.53 2.84 -0.83
N LEU A 153 -0.62 3.59 0.25
CA LEU A 153 -1.43 3.37 1.43
C LEU A 153 -2.41 4.51 1.57
N VAL A 154 -3.67 4.20 1.86
CA VAL A 154 -4.60 5.19 2.38
C VAL A 154 -4.64 5.00 3.89
N LEU A 155 -4.15 5.98 4.65
CA LEU A 155 -4.05 5.94 6.10
C LEU A 155 -5.30 6.57 6.71
N ASN A 156 -6.37 5.79 6.86
CA ASN A 156 -7.52 6.22 7.66
C ASN A 156 -7.14 6.04 9.14
N GLY A 157 -7.26 7.11 9.93
CA GLY A 157 -6.54 7.37 11.20
C GLY A 157 -6.68 6.39 12.38
N ALA A 158 -7.18 5.16 12.21
CA ALA A 158 -7.36 4.22 13.31
C ALA A 158 -6.46 2.98 13.28
N ASP A 159 -5.76 2.65 12.19
CA ASP A 159 -5.12 1.32 12.09
C ASP A 159 -3.82 1.28 11.27
N LEU A 160 -2.88 2.19 11.58
CA LEU A 160 -1.57 2.28 10.89
C LEU A 160 -0.82 0.94 10.88
N HIS A 161 -0.72 0.25 12.03
CA HIS A 161 -0.02 -1.03 12.11
C HIS A 161 -0.64 -2.10 11.20
N ARG A 162 -1.98 -2.13 11.13
CA ARG A 162 -2.71 -3.05 10.26
C ARG A 162 -2.52 -2.69 8.78
N ALA A 163 -2.52 -1.40 8.46
CA ALA A 163 -2.27 -0.93 7.10
C ALA A 163 -0.84 -1.30 6.65
N LEU A 164 0.16 -1.17 7.52
CA LEU A 164 1.54 -1.58 7.24
C LEU A 164 1.63 -3.09 7.02
N ASP A 165 1.07 -3.92 7.90
CA ASP A 165 1.09 -5.39 7.77
C ASP A 165 0.42 -5.86 6.47
N ALA A 166 -0.76 -5.31 6.16
CA ALA A 166 -1.47 -5.60 4.92
C ALA A 166 -0.65 -5.25 3.67
N SER A 167 0.20 -4.23 3.78
CA SER A 167 0.96 -3.70 2.65
C SER A 167 2.25 -4.46 2.42
N VAL A 168 2.93 -4.86 3.51
CA VAL A 168 4.01 -5.85 3.45
C VAL A 168 3.48 -7.16 2.83
N TYR A 169 2.34 -7.67 3.30
CA TYR A 169 1.71 -8.87 2.72
C TYR A 169 1.45 -8.72 1.21
N LYS A 170 0.88 -7.59 0.78
CA LYS A 170 0.61 -7.33 -0.64
C LYS A 170 1.90 -7.19 -1.46
N ALA A 171 2.92 -6.50 -0.94
CA ALA A 171 4.25 -6.37 -1.55
C ALA A 171 4.85 -7.74 -1.83
N PHE A 172 4.85 -8.62 -0.82
CA PHE A 172 5.43 -9.95 -0.96
C PHE A 172 4.55 -10.92 -1.75
N LYS A 173 3.28 -10.60 -2.07
CA LYS A 173 2.36 -11.52 -2.78
C LYS A 173 2.98 -12.14 -4.03
N LYS A 174 3.70 -11.34 -4.84
CA LYS A 174 4.39 -11.78 -6.06
C LYS A 174 5.84 -12.22 -5.86
N PHE A 175 6.39 -12.05 -4.65
CA PHE A 175 7.73 -12.52 -4.32
C PHE A 175 7.81 -14.04 -4.43
N PRO A 176 8.92 -14.61 -4.94
CA PRO A 176 9.02 -16.05 -5.12
C PRO A 176 8.92 -16.82 -3.80
N LYS A 177 8.44 -18.06 -3.91
CA LYS A 177 8.35 -19.00 -2.79
C LYS A 177 9.42 -20.05 -2.99
N ARG A 178 10.42 -20.10 -2.10
CA ARG A 178 11.43 -21.18 -2.10
C ARG A 178 10.81 -22.54 -1.77
N ASN A 179 9.76 -22.53 -0.95
CA ASN A 179 9.05 -23.74 -0.50
C ASN A 179 8.05 -24.32 -1.53
N LYS A 180 7.99 -23.83 -2.78
CA LYS A 180 7.16 -24.49 -3.80
C LYS A 180 7.76 -25.87 -4.09
N LYS A 181 7.21 -26.90 -3.44
CA LYS A 181 7.42 -28.30 -3.82
C LYS A 181 7.26 -28.38 -5.34
N LYS A 182 8.29 -28.87 -6.05
CA LYS A 182 8.10 -29.45 -7.37
C LYS A 182 6.92 -30.41 -7.21
N LYS A 183 5.82 -30.20 -7.95
CA LYS A 183 4.83 -31.26 -8.14
C LYS A 183 5.62 -32.40 -8.78
N SER A 184 5.94 -33.41 -7.98
CA SER A 184 6.41 -34.69 -8.46
C SER A 184 5.29 -35.40 -9.20
#